data_AF-A0A814GKX9-F1
#
_entry.id   AF-A0A814GKX9-F1
#
_cell.length_a   1.000
_cell.length_b   1.000
_cell.length_c   1.000
_cell.angle_alpha   90.00
_cell.angle_beta   90.00
_cell.angle_gamma   90.00
#
_symmetry.space_group_name_H-M   'P 1'
#
loop_
_entity.id
_entity.type
_entity.pdbx_description
1 polymer ?
#
loop_
_entity_poly.entity_id
_entity_poly.type
_entity_poly.pdbx_seq_one_letter_code
_entity_poly.pdbx_strand_id
1 'polypeptide(L)'
;MKSLTFRDEVDFMQKLYYYTYNQQRLKPTTLFCRIKITNFYTLNEHEKMIDTVTYFLQDNSVTNKVNQVSIMTIKNLLQLFIFNNLFCYENKIYTIMKGSPNTMALSDTLANIYLFDWQKLILKEVQQKDEFFGRYKDEIFFTWNDSDHVLRTYLQAVQNVQNNVHFQISIGSSVRFFGAHVENRQGQLYTRVHHDLFMQNYTLPYVVGHTKLKHSNYLRAALLRAVCYCSLVEDFHRERIYLELSYLINGYSLLFVESHVQNFFNYFRLDNMRYRTDQIIYHSFRRQWFDLLDIQHTLSDQLQQFDDHGNVIRFHYLYDYGPRCQFNQQFHELWSKYFCHHPVFSTERSEILLTTKQLHSLNALLARHKSSVEIQ
;
A
#
# COMPACT_ATOMS: atom_id res chain seq x y z
N MET A 1 -9.39 14.64 -9.14
CA MET A 1 -8.09 14.97 -8.52
C MET A 1 -7.31 13.66 -8.37
N LYS A 2 -6.05 13.55 -8.83
CA LYS A 2 -5.27 12.30 -8.64
C LYS A 2 -5.02 12.10 -7.14
N SER A 3 -5.15 10.86 -6.64
CA SER A 3 -4.92 10.55 -5.22
C SER A 3 -3.49 10.92 -4.81
N LEU A 4 -3.39 11.75 -3.77
CA LEU A 4 -2.13 12.19 -3.14
C LEU A 4 -1.56 11.13 -2.18
N THR A 5 -2.34 10.11 -1.88
CA THR A 5 -1.93 8.98 -1.05
C THR A 5 -1.63 7.79 -1.95
N PHE A 6 -0.51 7.12 -1.71
CA PHE A 6 -0.19 5.85 -2.33
C PHE A 6 -1.02 4.74 -1.70
N ARG A 7 -1.58 3.85 -2.51
CA ARG A 7 -2.29 2.66 -2.01
C ARG A 7 -1.32 1.63 -1.47
N ASP A 8 -0.25 1.41 -2.22
CA ASP A 8 0.79 0.44 -1.94
C ASP A 8 2.07 0.79 -2.72
N GLU A 9 3.04 -0.10 -2.59
CA GLU A 9 4.31 -0.13 -3.29
C GLU A 9 4.19 -0.07 -4.83
N VAL A 10 3.16 -0.70 -5.39
CA VAL A 10 2.97 -0.81 -6.84
C VAL A 10 2.41 0.50 -7.39
N ASP A 11 1.41 1.07 -6.72
CA ASP A 11 0.82 2.38 -7.04
C ASP A 11 1.89 3.49 -7.01
N PHE A 12 2.83 3.44 -6.06
CA PHE A 12 3.98 4.33 -6.03
C PHE A 12 4.83 4.22 -7.31
N MET A 13 5.24 3.01 -7.68
CA MET A 13 6.10 2.78 -8.84
C MET A 13 5.41 3.16 -10.16
N GLN A 14 4.12 2.87 -10.29
CA GLN A 14 3.33 3.26 -11.46
C GLN A 14 3.24 4.77 -11.61
N LYS A 15 2.89 5.49 -10.55
CA LYS A 15 2.79 6.94 -10.57
C LYS A 15 4.14 7.59 -10.88
N LEU A 16 5.22 7.08 -10.31
CA LEU A 16 6.58 7.57 -10.57
C LEU A 16 7.02 7.29 -12.02
N TYR A 17 6.69 6.10 -12.54
CA TYR A 17 6.92 5.76 -13.94
C TYR A 17 6.16 6.71 -14.87
N TYR A 18 4.89 6.98 -14.60
CA TYR A 18 4.08 7.92 -15.37
C TYR A 18 4.66 9.34 -15.35
N TYR A 19 5.07 9.85 -14.19
CA TYR A 19 5.74 11.15 -14.07
C TYR A 19 7.03 11.22 -14.89
N THR A 20 7.81 10.14 -14.90
CA THR A 20 9.08 10.08 -15.63
C THR A 20 8.88 9.97 -17.14
N TYR A 21 8.15 8.95 -17.60
CA TYR A 21 8.13 8.58 -19.01
C TYR A 21 6.98 9.20 -19.79
N ASN A 22 5.81 9.35 -19.18
CA ASN A 22 4.65 9.92 -19.85
C ASN A 22 4.66 11.46 -19.77
N GLN A 23 5.14 12.02 -18.66
CA GLN A 23 5.21 13.48 -18.48
C GLN A 23 6.59 14.07 -18.80
N GLN A 24 7.64 13.25 -18.92
CA GLN A 24 9.01 13.68 -19.24
C GLN A 24 9.55 14.76 -18.28
N ARG A 25 9.20 14.67 -17.00
CA ARG A 25 9.53 15.70 -16.00
C ARG A 25 10.82 15.45 -15.22
N LEU A 26 11.39 14.25 -15.33
CA LEU A 26 12.64 13.91 -14.67
C LEU A 26 13.83 14.55 -15.41
N LYS A 27 14.45 15.55 -14.79
CA LYS A 27 15.64 16.27 -15.29
C LYS A 27 16.92 15.65 -14.71
N PRO A 28 18.09 15.85 -15.32
CA PRO A 28 19.38 15.44 -14.75
C PRO A 28 19.65 15.98 -13.34
N THR A 29 19.08 17.15 -13.01
CA THR A 29 19.25 17.81 -11.71
C THR A 29 18.13 17.49 -10.72
N THR A 30 17.12 16.68 -11.09
CA THR A 30 16.01 16.37 -10.20
C THR A 30 16.52 15.65 -8.96
N LEU A 31 16.14 16.17 -7.79
CA LEU A 31 16.37 15.55 -6.50
C LEU A 31 15.13 14.75 -6.11
N PHE A 32 15.36 13.58 -5.51
CA PHE A 32 14.33 12.87 -4.77
C PHE A 32 14.40 13.26 -3.31
N CYS A 33 13.24 13.52 -2.72
CA CYS A 33 13.09 13.80 -1.31
C CYS A 33 12.18 12.77 -0.66
N ARG A 34 12.67 12.18 0.44
CA ARG A 34 11.87 11.37 1.36
C ARG A 34 11.82 12.06 2.70
N ILE A 35 10.62 12.16 3.25
CA ILE A 35 10.38 12.61 4.62
C ILE A 35 9.74 11.45 5.39
N LYS A 36 10.38 10.99 6.47
CA LYS A 36 9.81 10.00 7.39
C LYS A 36 9.46 10.67 8.70
N ILE A 37 8.19 10.64 9.08
CA ILE A 37 7.69 11.23 10.31
C ILE A 37 7.95 10.26 11.46
N THR A 38 8.82 10.64 12.40
CA THR A 38 9.32 9.74 13.45
C THR A 38 8.39 9.64 14.64
N ASN A 39 7.54 10.64 14.85
CA ASN A 39 6.61 10.68 15.97
C ASN A 39 5.15 10.44 15.54
N PHE A 40 4.90 9.72 14.44
CA PHE A 40 3.58 9.55 13.81
C PHE A 40 2.44 9.24 14.79
N TYR A 41 2.65 8.33 15.74
CA TYR A 41 1.62 7.95 16.71
C TYR A 41 1.59 8.82 17.98
N THR A 42 2.64 9.62 18.19
CA THR A 42 2.80 10.53 19.34
C THR A 42 2.70 12.00 18.92
N LEU A 43 2.17 12.26 17.72
CA LEU A 43 2.27 13.53 17.01
C LEU A 43 1.75 14.72 17.83
N ASN A 44 0.69 14.57 18.64
CA ASN A 44 0.06 15.72 19.26
C ASN A 44 -0.66 15.49 20.59
N GLU A 45 -0.93 16.64 21.23
CA GLU A 45 -1.95 16.82 22.24
C GLU A 45 -3.34 16.52 21.67
N HIS A 46 -4.18 15.91 22.51
CA HIS A 46 -5.50 15.44 22.15
C HIS A 46 -6.38 16.54 21.54
N GLU A 47 -6.33 17.75 22.10
CA GLU A 47 -7.14 18.89 21.64
C GLU A 47 -6.85 19.25 20.18
N LYS A 48 -5.57 19.40 19.81
CA LYS A 48 -5.17 19.70 18.42
C LYS A 48 -5.64 18.62 17.46
N MET A 49 -5.52 17.35 17.83
CA MET A 49 -5.97 16.25 16.98
C MET A 49 -7.48 16.29 16.73
N ILE A 50 -8.27 16.57 17.78
CA ILE A 50 -9.72 16.71 17.70
C ILE A 50 -10.11 17.91 16.82
N ASP A 51 -9.42 19.03 16.99
CA ASP A 51 -9.69 20.24 16.22
C ASP A 51 -9.33 20.04 14.74
N THR A 52 -8.19 19.42 14.41
CA THR A 52 -7.82 19.09 13.03
C THR A 52 -8.86 18.19 12.36
N VAL A 53 -9.40 17.19 13.08
CA VAL A 53 -10.47 16.34 12.54
C VAL A 53 -11.76 17.14 12.34
N THR A 54 -12.10 18.01 13.29
CA THR A 54 -13.28 18.88 13.18
C THR A 54 -13.17 19.77 11.94
N TYR A 55 -12.02 20.42 11.74
CA TYR A 55 -11.76 21.25 10.56
C TYR A 55 -11.79 20.43 9.27
N PHE A 56 -11.17 19.25 9.26
CA PHE A 56 -11.20 18.35 8.10
C PHE A 56 -12.64 17.96 7.71
N LEU A 57 -13.47 17.59 8.69
CA LEU A 57 -14.86 17.23 8.43
C LEU A 57 -15.70 18.42 7.95
N GLN A 58 -15.44 19.62 8.47
CA GLN A 58 -16.13 20.84 8.02
C GLN A 58 -15.75 21.21 6.57
N ASP A 59 -14.47 21.09 6.23
CA ASP A 59 -13.96 21.36 4.88
C ASP A 59 -14.48 20.36 3.83
N ASN A 60 -14.78 19.12 4.26
CA ASN A 60 -15.17 18.02 3.36
C ASN A 60 -16.66 17.63 3.47
N SER A 61 -17.47 18.26 4.32
CA SER A 61 -18.91 18.00 4.46
C SER A 61 -19.73 19.24 4.11
N VAL A 62 -20.59 19.10 3.09
CA VAL A 62 -21.52 20.17 2.68
C VAL A 62 -22.64 20.41 3.71
N THR A 63 -23.00 19.38 4.50
CA THR A 63 -24.19 19.41 5.36
C THR A 63 -23.88 19.50 6.86
N ASN A 64 -22.63 19.76 7.25
CA ASN A 64 -22.15 19.69 8.64
C ASN A 64 -22.49 18.35 9.33
N LYS A 65 -22.71 17.31 8.53
CA LYS A 65 -23.07 15.96 8.95
C LYS A 65 -22.29 14.94 8.13
N VAL A 66 -21.99 13.80 8.74
CA VAL A 66 -21.44 12.62 8.08
C VAL A 66 -22.38 11.47 8.39
N ASN A 67 -22.98 10.87 7.37
CA ASN A 67 -23.96 9.77 7.52
C ASN A 67 -25.04 10.09 8.57
N GLN A 68 -25.62 11.30 8.49
CA GLN A 68 -26.64 11.82 9.41
C GLN A 68 -26.15 12.18 10.83
N VAL A 69 -24.91 11.85 11.20
CA VAL A 69 -24.30 12.22 12.48
C VAL A 69 -23.71 13.63 12.38
N SER A 70 -24.01 14.50 13.33
CA SER A 70 -23.47 15.86 13.34
C SER A 70 -21.96 15.86 13.62
N ILE A 71 -21.22 16.80 13.03
CA ILE A 71 -19.78 16.97 13.31
C ILE A 71 -19.54 17.22 14.82
N MET A 72 -20.44 17.93 15.50
CA MET A 72 -20.37 18.13 16.95
C MET A 72 -20.48 16.82 17.72
N THR A 73 -21.40 15.93 17.32
CA THR A 73 -21.52 14.60 17.91
C THR A 73 -20.23 13.80 17.71
N ILE A 74 -19.64 13.84 16.50
CA ILE A 74 -18.37 13.17 16.21
C ILE A 74 -17.26 13.74 17.09
N LYS A 75 -17.16 15.08 17.23
CA LYS A 75 -16.20 15.74 18.11
C LYS A 75 -16.32 15.26 19.56
N ASN A 76 -17.54 15.20 20.10
CA ASN A 76 -17.78 14.74 21.46
C ASN A 76 -17.42 13.26 21.66
N LEU A 77 -17.72 12.41 20.67
CA LEU A 77 -17.33 10.99 20.70
C LEU A 77 -15.81 10.81 20.62
N LEU A 78 -15.12 11.62 19.81
CA LEU A 78 -13.66 11.63 19.74
C LEU A 78 -13.03 12.11 21.05
N GLN A 79 -13.57 13.14 21.67
CA GLN A 79 -13.16 13.57 23.02
C GLN A 79 -13.29 12.42 24.01
N LEU A 80 -14.46 11.76 24.03
CA LEU A 80 -14.68 10.63 24.93
C LEU A 80 -13.67 9.51 24.65
N PHE A 81 -13.43 9.15 23.40
CA PHE A 81 -12.46 8.13 23.04
C PHE A 81 -11.04 8.49 23.49
N ILE A 82 -10.55 9.66 23.05
CA ILE A 82 -9.15 10.06 23.20
C ILE A 82 -8.80 10.31 24.68
N PHE A 83 -9.67 10.98 25.44
CA PHE A 83 -9.41 11.32 26.85
C PHE A 83 -9.64 10.17 27.83
N ASN A 84 -10.38 9.12 27.46
CA ASN A 84 -10.62 7.96 28.32
C ASN A 84 -9.75 6.74 27.95
N ASN A 85 -8.68 6.95 27.17
CA ASN A 85 -7.72 5.88 26.89
C ASN A 85 -6.82 5.61 28.10
N LEU A 86 -7.08 4.47 28.74
CA LEU A 86 -6.36 3.97 29.91
C LEU A 86 -5.56 2.71 29.54
N PHE A 87 -4.39 2.53 30.14
CA PHE A 87 -3.64 1.29 30.08
C PHE A 87 -3.08 0.90 31.44
N CYS A 88 -2.86 -0.39 31.66
CA CYS A 88 -2.25 -0.91 32.88
C CYS A 88 -0.79 -1.29 32.60
N TYR A 89 0.12 -0.82 33.45
CA TYR A 89 1.53 -1.21 33.44
C TYR A 89 2.02 -1.33 34.88
N GLU A 90 2.71 -2.41 35.23
CA GLU A 90 3.20 -2.66 36.60
C GLU A 90 2.12 -2.46 37.69
N ASN A 91 0.92 -3.01 37.48
CA ASN A 91 -0.24 -2.88 38.38
C ASN A 91 -0.69 -1.43 38.67
N LYS A 92 -0.30 -0.48 37.82
CA LYS A 92 -0.75 0.92 37.86
C LYS A 92 -1.54 1.24 36.60
N ILE A 93 -2.57 2.06 36.77
CA ILE A 93 -3.40 2.57 35.67
C ILE A 93 -2.83 3.92 35.24
N TYR A 94 -2.57 4.05 33.94
CA TYR A 94 -2.06 5.26 33.32
C TYR A 94 -3.04 5.78 32.27
N THR A 95 -3.12 7.10 32.13
CA THR A 95 -3.79 7.77 31.02
C THR A 95 -2.78 8.11 29.93
N ILE A 96 -3.18 7.95 28.68
CA ILE A 96 -2.41 8.48 27.56
C ILE A 96 -2.62 9.99 27.54
N MET A 97 -1.54 10.77 27.67
CA MET A 97 -1.61 12.23 27.69
C MET A 97 -1.33 12.86 26.31
N LYS A 98 -0.68 12.10 25.41
CA LYS A 98 -0.30 12.52 24.05
C LYS A 98 -0.37 11.33 23.11
N GLY A 99 -0.79 11.59 21.87
CA GLY A 99 -0.95 10.55 20.86
C GLY A 99 -2.24 9.74 21.00
N SER A 100 -2.23 8.52 20.48
CA SER A 100 -3.37 7.59 20.53
C SER A 100 -2.84 6.15 20.62
N PRO A 101 -3.58 5.18 21.19
CA PRO A 101 -3.13 3.79 21.22
C PRO A 101 -2.87 3.26 19.79
N ASN A 102 -1.65 2.83 19.48
CA ASN A 102 -1.23 2.43 18.12
C ASN A 102 -1.97 1.21 17.56
N THR A 103 -2.77 0.52 18.38
CA THR A 103 -3.42 -0.76 18.02
C THR A 103 -4.85 -0.58 17.50
N MET A 104 -5.37 0.66 17.43
CA MET A 104 -6.77 0.91 17.08
C MET A 104 -6.90 1.55 15.69
N ALA A 105 -7.81 1.04 14.86
CA ALA A 105 -8.07 1.56 13.51
C ALA A 105 -8.46 3.05 13.51
N LEU A 106 -9.09 3.52 14.58
CA LEU A 106 -9.39 4.93 14.77
C LEU A 106 -8.11 5.77 14.92
N SER A 107 -7.10 5.29 15.65
CA SER A 107 -5.81 5.97 15.81
C SER A 107 -5.11 6.18 14.47
N ASP A 108 -5.08 5.15 13.61
CA ASP A 108 -4.52 5.27 12.26
C ASP A 108 -5.30 6.30 11.42
N THR A 109 -6.63 6.34 11.57
CA THR A 109 -7.48 7.30 10.85
C THR A 109 -7.18 8.73 11.31
N LEU A 110 -7.10 8.95 12.63
CA LEU A 110 -6.80 10.26 13.22
C LEU A 110 -5.41 10.76 12.82
N ALA A 111 -4.39 9.90 12.88
CA ALA A 111 -3.04 10.23 12.45
C ALA A 111 -2.99 10.57 10.95
N ASN A 112 -3.73 9.84 10.12
CA ASN A 112 -3.83 10.12 8.69
C ASN A 112 -4.51 11.46 8.39
N ILE A 113 -5.59 11.82 9.09
CA ILE A 113 -6.25 13.12 8.93
C ILE A 113 -5.32 14.24 9.34
N TYR A 114 -4.63 14.08 10.47
CA TYR A 114 -3.67 15.08 10.94
C TYR A 114 -2.55 15.32 9.92
N LEU A 115 -1.93 14.23 9.43
CA LEU A 115 -0.90 14.33 8.41
C LEU A 115 -1.41 14.88 7.08
N PHE A 116 -2.67 14.60 6.74
CA PHE A 116 -3.28 15.16 5.54
C PHE A 116 -3.35 16.69 5.61
N ASP A 117 -3.57 17.27 6.79
CA ASP A 117 -3.53 18.72 6.94
C ASP A 117 -2.09 19.25 6.95
N TRP A 118 -1.19 18.60 7.69
CA TRP A 118 0.22 18.98 7.74
C TRP A 118 0.90 18.96 6.36
N GLN A 119 0.67 17.92 5.57
CA GLN A 119 1.29 17.77 4.26
C GLN A 119 0.91 18.89 3.30
N LYS A 120 -0.19 19.64 3.53
CA LYS A 120 -0.58 20.78 2.68
C LYS A 120 0.51 21.85 2.60
N LEU A 121 1.31 21.99 3.66
CA LEU A 121 2.47 22.88 3.68
C LEU A 121 3.46 22.55 2.57
N ILE A 122 3.73 21.26 2.38
CA ILE A 122 4.62 20.71 1.35
C ILE A 122 3.93 20.69 -0.01
N LEU A 123 2.71 20.17 -0.03
CA LEU A 123 1.96 19.92 -1.25
C LEU A 123 1.77 21.18 -2.09
N LYS A 124 1.50 22.33 -1.46
CA LYS A 124 1.26 23.59 -2.17
C LYS A 124 2.45 23.96 -3.06
N GLU A 125 3.67 23.88 -2.52
CA GLU A 125 4.89 24.24 -3.24
C GLU A 125 5.20 23.22 -4.34
N VAL A 126 5.07 21.93 -4.02
CA VAL A 126 5.33 20.82 -4.96
C VAL A 126 4.34 20.84 -6.13
N GLN A 127 3.06 21.14 -5.87
CA GLN A 127 2.04 21.29 -6.91
C GLN A 127 2.26 22.51 -7.80
N GLN A 128 2.65 23.65 -7.23
CA GLN A 128 2.96 24.86 -8.00
C GLN A 128 4.13 24.63 -8.99
N LYS A 129 5.06 23.76 -8.62
CA LYS A 129 6.21 23.37 -9.45
C LYS A 129 5.94 22.15 -10.32
N ASP A 130 4.72 21.64 -10.30
CA ASP A 130 4.34 20.51 -11.15
C ASP A 130 5.18 19.23 -10.87
N GLU A 131 5.63 19.10 -9.63
CA GLU A 131 6.50 18.02 -9.17
C GLU A 131 5.71 16.77 -8.75
N PHE A 132 6.40 15.63 -8.74
CA PHE A 132 5.85 14.38 -8.23
C PHE A 132 5.62 14.48 -6.72
N PHE A 133 4.48 14.01 -6.23
CA PHE A 133 4.17 13.95 -4.80
C PHE A 133 3.36 12.71 -4.48
N GLY A 134 3.66 12.09 -3.34
CA GLY A 134 2.68 11.27 -2.64
C GLY A 134 3.10 10.88 -1.24
N ARG A 135 2.12 10.45 -0.44
CA ARG A 135 2.29 9.99 0.94
C ARG A 135 1.85 8.54 1.09
N TYR A 136 2.58 7.78 1.89
CA TYR A 136 2.11 6.53 2.44
C TYR A 136 2.33 6.50 3.95
N LYS A 137 1.23 6.44 4.71
CA LYS A 137 1.25 6.49 6.18
C LYS A 137 2.13 7.66 6.68
N ASP A 138 3.20 7.34 7.39
CA ASP A 138 4.17 8.24 8.02
C ASP A 138 5.30 8.71 7.08
N GLU A 139 5.32 8.27 5.82
CA GLU A 139 6.35 8.66 4.87
C GLU A 139 5.79 9.45 3.67
N ILE A 140 6.49 10.52 3.29
CA ILE A 140 6.20 11.34 2.10
C ILE A 140 7.37 11.20 1.12
N PHE A 141 7.04 11.13 -0.17
CA PHE A 141 7.99 11.14 -1.27
C PHE A 141 7.61 12.23 -2.27
N PHE A 142 8.58 13.02 -2.72
CA PHE A 142 8.38 13.99 -3.79
C PHE A 142 9.67 14.27 -4.58
N THR A 143 9.53 14.86 -5.76
CA THR A 143 10.65 15.32 -6.60
C THR A 143 10.87 16.83 -6.47
N TRP A 144 12.07 17.28 -6.81
CA TRP A 144 12.42 18.69 -6.78
C TRP A 144 13.43 19.05 -7.87
N ASN A 145 13.04 19.91 -8.80
CA ASN A 145 13.90 20.33 -9.91
C ASN A 145 14.74 21.59 -9.66
N ASP A 146 14.42 22.39 -8.62
CA ASP A 146 15.25 23.54 -8.23
C ASP A 146 16.51 23.07 -7.48
N SER A 147 17.38 24.02 -7.13
CA SER A 147 18.63 23.72 -6.41
C SER A 147 18.39 23.08 -5.03
N ASP A 148 19.33 22.23 -4.61
CA ASP A 148 19.37 21.62 -3.27
C ASP A 148 19.34 22.68 -2.15
N HIS A 149 19.99 23.83 -2.37
CA HIS A 149 19.95 24.95 -1.42
C HIS A 149 18.52 25.45 -1.19
N VAL A 150 17.77 25.74 -2.27
CA VAL A 150 16.38 26.21 -2.19
C VAL A 150 15.50 25.17 -1.50
N LEU A 151 15.68 23.88 -1.81
CA LEU A 151 14.94 22.79 -1.16
C LEU A 151 15.20 22.77 0.35
N ARG A 152 16.46 22.85 0.77
CA ARG A 152 16.84 22.81 2.20
C ARG A 152 16.31 24.00 2.95
N THR A 153 16.41 25.21 2.40
CA THR A 153 15.84 26.42 3.00
C THR A 153 14.32 26.29 3.17
N TYR A 154 13.64 25.77 2.15
CA TYR A 154 12.21 25.53 2.21
C TYR A 154 11.82 24.51 3.29
N LEU A 155 12.51 23.38 3.36
CA LEU A 155 12.23 22.34 4.36
C LEU A 155 12.55 22.80 5.79
N GLN A 156 13.58 23.63 5.97
CA GLN A 156 13.85 24.29 7.25
C GLN A 156 12.70 25.23 7.65
N ALA A 157 12.15 26.00 6.71
CA ALA A 157 10.98 26.83 6.98
C ALA A 157 9.75 25.99 7.39
N VAL A 158 9.50 24.86 6.69
CA VAL A 158 8.44 23.92 7.07
C VAL A 158 8.63 23.36 8.48
N GLN A 159 9.87 23.00 8.85
CA GLN A 159 10.21 22.51 10.18
C GLN A 159 9.94 23.55 11.27
N ASN A 160 10.24 24.82 10.99
CA ASN A 160 10.03 25.92 11.94
C ASN A 160 8.55 26.29 12.14
N VAL A 161 7.67 26.00 11.17
CA VAL A 161 6.23 26.28 11.27
C VAL A 161 5.53 25.31 12.23
N GLN A 162 6.02 24.08 12.37
CA GLN A 162 5.43 23.10 13.29
C GLN A 162 6.49 22.38 14.13
N ASN A 163 6.70 22.88 15.36
CA ASN A 163 7.56 22.23 16.35
C ASN A 163 7.08 20.83 16.81
N ASN A 164 5.84 20.45 16.46
CA ASN A 164 5.24 19.20 16.95
C ASN A 164 5.49 17.99 16.03
N VAL A 165 5.88 18.21 14.77
CA VAL A 165 6.10 17.12 13.81
C VAL A 165 7.59 16.88 13.68
N HIS A 166 8.05 15.75 14.17
CA HIS A 166 9.44 15.34 14.03
C HIS A 166 9.57 14.45 12.81
N PHE A 167 10.55 14.77 11.95
CA PHE A 167 10.77 14.01 10.73
C PHE A 167 12.24 13.94 10.35
N GLN A 168 12.59 12.84 9.68
CA GLN A 168 13.88 12.61 9.06
C GLN A 168 13.77 12.86 7.56
N ILE A 169 14.73 13.59 7.01
CA ILE A 169 14.76 13.94 5.59
C ILE A 169 15.92 13.20 4.92
N SER A 170 15.66 12.62 3.75
CA SER A 170 16.68 12.11 2.85
C SER A 170 16.52 12.80 1.50
N ILE A 171 17.57 13.49 1.04
CA ILE A 171 17.59 14.23 -0.22
C ILE A 171 18.77 13.74 -1.04
N GLY A 172 18.56 13.49 -2.33
CA GLY A 172 19.65 13.26 -3.26
C GLY A 172 19.18 12.85 -4.64
N SER A 173 20.14 12.58 -5.52
CA SER A 173 19.86 11.90 -6.80
C SER A 173 19.41 10.45 -6.59
N SER A 174 19.64 9.88 -5.40
CA SER A 174 19.09 8.58 -5.02
C SER A 174 18.48 8.59 -3.62
N VAL A 175 17.40 7.84 -3.45
CA VAL A 175 16.72 7.66 -2.16
C VAL A 175 16.13 6.27 -2.07
N ARG A 176 15.80 5.84 -0.84
CA ARG A 176 15.11 4.58 -0.57
C ARG A 176 13.69 4.89 -0.14
N PHE A 177 12.70 4.24 -0.74
CA PHE A 177 11.28 4.40 -0.38
C PHE A 177 10.55 3.10 -0.72
N PHE A 178 9.68 2.61 0.16
CA PHE A 178 8.90 1.37 -0.07
C PHE A 178 9.72 0.10 -0.41
N GLY A 179 10.92 -0.04 0.17
CA GLY A 179 11.83 -1.13 -0.19
C GLY A 179 12.30 -1.08 -1.66
N ALA A 180 12.15 0.06 -2.34
CA ALA A 180 12.79 0.37 -3.61
C ALA A 180 13.98 1.29 -3.38
N HIS A 181 15.05 1.06 -4.12
CA HIS A 181 16.09 2.05 -4.35
C HIS A 181 15.73 2.79 -5.63
N VAL A 182 15.62 4.11 -5.53
CA VAL A 182 15.23 5.01 -6.62
C VAL A 182 16.41 5.94 -6.88
N GLU A 183 16.83 6.07 -8.13
CA GLU A 183 17.99 6.85 -8.55
C GLU A 183 17.70 7.58 -9.86
N ASN A 184 18.18 8.82 -9.95
CA ASN A 184 18.14 9.65 -11.12
C ASN A 184 19.51 9.60 -11.78
N ARG A 185 19.61 8.87 -12.89
CA ARG A 185 20.82 8.74 -13.70
C ARG A 185 20.73 9.69 -14.87
N GLN A 186 21.09 10.96 -14.64
CA GLN A 186 21.13 11.99 -15.69
C GLN A 186 19.79 12.16 -16.41
N GLY A 187 18.68 12.20 -15.66
CA GLY A 187 17.31 12.35 -16.20
C GLY A 187 16.64 11.02 -16.52
N GLN A 188 17.31 9.89 -16.29
CA GLN A 188 16.74 8.56 -16.44
C GLN A 188 16.42 7.95 -15.08
N LEU A 189 15.19 7.47 -14.92
CA LEU A 189 14.77 6.78 -13.70
C LEU A 189 15.37 5.38 -13.66
N TYR A 190 16.28 5.18 -12.71
CA TYR A 190 16.78 3.86 -12.34
C TYR A 190 16.16 3.42 -11.02
N THR A 191 15.63 2.20 -11.01
CA THR A 191 15.04 1.59 -9.83
C THR A 191 15.46 0.13 -9.68
N ARG A 192 15.55 -0.34 -8.42
CA ARG A 192 15.76 -1.75 -8.07
C ARG A 192 15.18 -2.08 -6.70
N VAL A 193 15.03 -3.37 -6.39
CA VAL A 193 14.65 -3.80 -5.04
C VAL A 193 15.76 -3.46 -4.04
N HIS A 194 15.36 -2.93 -2.89
CA HIS A 194 16.22 -2.64 -1.77
C HIS A 194 15.90 -3.58 -0.61
N HIS A 195 16.90 -4.37 -0.21
CA HIS A 195 16.87 -5.18 1.00
C HIS A 195 17.60 -4.43 2.11
N ASP A 196 16.95 -4.31 3.27
CA ASP A 196 17.60 -3.85 4.49
C ASP A 196 18.29 -5.05 5.14
N LEU A 197 19.62 -4.97 5.31
CA LEU A 197 20.45 -6.06 5.83
C LEU A 197 20.06 -6.49 7.25
N PHE A 198 19.39 -5.61 7.99
CA PHE A 198 18.97 -5.86 9.38
C PHE A 198 17.50 -6.29 9.49
N MET A 199 16.73 -6.20 8.39
CA MET A 199 15.37 -6.70 8.32
C MET A 199 15.37 -7.93 7.44
N GLN A 200 15.36 -9.12 8.06
CA GLN A 200 15.06 -10.32 7.31
C GLN A 200 13.62 -10.18 6.80
N ASN A 201 13.47 -9.93 5.49
CA ASN A 201 12.18 -9.99 4.83
C ASN A 201 11.74 -11.45 4.92
N TYR A 202 10.95 -11.77 5.95
CA TYR A 202 10.52 -13.12 6.25
C TYR A 202 9.81 -13.73 5.02
N THR A 203 10.53 -14.52 4.24
CA THR A 203 9.90 -15.51 3.38
C THR A 203 9.22 -16.51 4.28
N LEU A 204 7.94 -16.77 4.02
CA LEU A 204 7.12 -17.73 4.75
C LEU A 204 7.88 -19.06 4.87
N PRO A 205 8.42 -19.48 6.03
CA PRO A 205 9.25 -20.68 6.07
C PRO A 205 8.43 -21.91 5.69
N TYR A 206 9.01 -22.84 4.93
CA TYR A 206 8.29 -24.04 4.46
C TYR A 206 7.91 -25.01 5.60
N VAL A 207 8.44 -24.75 6.81
CA VAL A 207 8.16 -25.50 8.04
C VAL A 207 6.82 -25.08 8.69
N VAL A 208 6.28 -23.92 8.31
CA VAL A 208 5.02 -23.41 8.88
C VAL A 208 3.84 -24.01 8.10
N GLY A 209 2.85 -24.56 8.81
CA GLY A 209 1.70 -25.29 8.25
C GLY A 209 0.70 -24.47 7.43
N HIS A 210 1.18 -23.66 6.50
CA HIS A 210 0.37 -22.91 5.55
C HIS A 210 0.03 -23.77 4.32
N THR A 211 -1.01 -23.36 3.59
CA THR A 211 -1.43 -24.09 2.38
C THR A 211 -0.40 -23.91 1.27
N LYS A 212 -0.22 -24.94 0.43
CA LYS A 212 0.65 -24.88 -0.77
C LYS A 212 0.36 -23.66 -1.64
N LEU A 213 -0.89 -23.23 -1.73
CA LEU A 213 -1.31 -22.05 -2.48
C LEU A 213 -0.71 -20.75 -1.90
N LYS A 214 -0.63 -20.59 -0.57
CA LYS A 214 -0.02 -19.41 0.05
C LYS A 214 1.47 -19.32 -0.24
N HIS A 215 2.16 -20.46 -0.15
CA HIS A 215 3.56 -20.59 -0.52
C HIS A 215 3.81 -20.23 -1.99
N SER A 216 2.97 -20.74 -2.90
CA SER A 216 3.02 -20.47 -4.34
C SER A 216 2.79 -18.99 -4.66
N ASN A 217 1.77 -18.38 -4.05
CA ASN A 217 1.41 -16.99 -4.29
C ASN A 217 2.48 -16.01 -3.78
N TYR A 218 3.16 -16.32 -2.67
CA TYR A 218 4.20 -15.42 -2.13
C TYR A 218 5.39 -15.30 -3.10
N LEU A 219 5.86 -16.42 -3.68
CA LEU A 219 6.99 -16.40 -4.61
C LEU A 219 6.62 -15.63 -5.89
N ARG A 220 5.42 -15.92 -6.40
CA ARG A 220 4.87 -15.20 -7.56
C ARG A 220 4.77 -13.70 -7.28
N ALA A 221 4.24 -13.30 -6.12
CA ALA A 221 4.11 -11.89 -5.75
C ALA A 221 5.48 -11.20 -5.62
N ALA A 222 6.47 -11.88 -5.03
CA ALA A 222 7.83 -11.37 -4.93
C ALA A 222 8.49 -11.17 -6.30
N LEU A 223 8.31 -12.12 -7.24
CA LEU A 223 8.79 -11.98 -8.61
C LEU A 223 8.09 -10.83 -9.35
N LEU A 224 6.78 -10.67 -9.19
CA LEU A 224 6.04 -9.53 -9.77
C LEU A 224 6.51 -8.19 -9.20
N ARG A 225 6.76 -8.12 -7.89
CA ARG A 225 7.36 -6.95 -7.24
C ARG A 225 8.74 -6.64 -7.82
N ALA A 226 9.57 -7.66 -8.04
CA ALA A 226 10.88 -7.49 -8.66
C ALA A 226 10.76 -6.88 -10.07
N VAL A 227 9.77 -7.30 -10.87
CA VAL A 227 9.49 -6.70 -12.19
C VAL A 227 9.07 -5.24 -12.07
N CYS A 228 8.18 -4.93 -11.11
CA CYS A 228 7.77 -3.54 -10.85
C CYS A 228 9.00 -2.68 -10.51
N TYR A 229 9.89 -3.19 -9.68
CA TYR A 229 10.96 -2.41 -9.04
C TYR A 229 12.20 -2.30 -9.92
N CYS A 230 12.62 -3.37 -10.59
CA CYS A 230 13.85 -3.40 -11.34
C CYS A 230 13.66 -2.75 -12.71
N SER A 231 14.36 -1.65 -12.95
CA SER A 231 14.40 -0.96 -14.25
C SER A 231 15.30 -1.69 -15.26
N LEU A 232 16.37 -2.33 -14.79
CA LEU A 232 17.27 -3.16 -15.59
C LEU A 232 16.99 -4.65 -15.42
N VAL A 233 17.13 -5.40 -16.51
CA VAL A 233 16.94 -6.87 -16.50
C VAL A 233 17.99 -7.56 -15.63
N GLU A 234 19.21 -7.01 -15.54
CA GLU A 234 20.26 -7.54 -14.67
C GLU A 234 19.88 -7.46 -13.18
N ASP A 235 19.26 -6.36 -12.76
CA ASP A 235 18.80 -6.20 -11.38
C ASP A 235 17.63 -7.13 -11.08
N PHE A 236 16.72 -7.33 -12.05
CA PHE A 236 15.68 -8.34 -11.93
C PHE A 236 16.25 -9.75 -11.79
N HIS A 237 17.27 -10.11 -12.58
CA HIS A 237 17.95 -11.41 -12.48
C HIS A 237 18.63 -11.61 -11.13
N ARG A 238 19.33 -10.60 -10.63
CA ARG A 238 19.94 -10.64 -9.30
C ARG A 238 18.89 -10.83 -8.21
N GLU A 239 17.78 -10.10 -8.30
CA GLU A 239 16.67 -10.23 -7.36
C GLU A 239 16.01 -11.62 -7.45
N ARG A 240 15.80 -12.14 -8.66
CA ARG A 240 15.27 -13.49 -8.88
C ARG A 240 16.15 -14.54 -8.21
N ILE A 241 17.46 -14.50 -8.45
CA ILE A 241 18.43 -15.42 -7.84
C ILE A 241 18.40 -15.28 -6.31
N TYR A 242 18.35 -14.04 -5.80
CA TYR A 242 18.21 -13.78 -4.37
C TYR A 242 16.95 -14.43 -3.78
N LEU A 243 15.81 -14.32 -4.46
CA LEU A 243 14.55 -14.96 -4.06
C LEU A 243 14.64 -16.48 -4.10
N GLU A 244 15.19 -17.05 -5.17
CA GLU A 244 15.41 -18.50 -5.30
C GLU A 244 16.25 -19.04 -4.13
N LEU A 245 17.38 -18.41 -3.85
CA LEU A 245 18.26 -18.77 -2.73
C LEU A 245 17.57 -18.59 -1.37
N SER A 246 16.86 -17.48 -1.18
CA SER A 246 16.12 -17.21 0.05
C SER A 246 15.08 -18.29 0.31
N TYR A 247 14.36 -18.73 -0.72
CA TYR A 247 13.41 -19.83 -0.61
C TYR A 247 14.07 -21.16 -0.27
N LEU A 248 15.19 -21.51 -0.92
CA LEU A 248 15.92 -22.74 -0.60
C LEU A 248 16.39 -22.76 0.87
N ILE A 249 16.93 -21.63 1.35
CA ILE A 249 17.35 -21.47 2.76
C ILE A 249 16.16 -21.60 3.72
N ASN A 250 14.97 -21.19 3.32
CA ASN A 250 13.73 -21.30 4.10
C ASN A 250 13.06 -22.70 4.02
N GLY A 251 13.76 -23.71 3.47
CA GLY A 251 13.34 -25.11 3.50
C GLY A 251 12.46 -25.55 2.33
N TYR A 252 12.33 -24.73 1.29
CA TYR A 252 11.62 -25.11 0.07
C TYR A 252 12.47 -26.04 -0.78
N SER A 253 11.85 -27.02 -1.45
CA SER A 253 12.58 -27.91 -2.35
C SER A 253 13.01 -27.21 -3.65
N LEU A 254 14.13 -27.64 -4.23
CA LEU A 254 14.60 -27.13 -5.52
C LEU A 254 13.53 -27.26 -6.61
N LEU A 255 12.86 -28.42 -6.68
CA LEU A 255 11.76 -28.66 -7.61
C LEU A 255 10.59 -27.67 -7.44
N PHE A 256 10.27 -27.29 -6.19
CA PHE A 256 9.24 -26.29 -5.93
C PHE A 256 9.67 -24.94 -6.50
N VAL A 257 10.88 -24.48 -6.18
CA VAL A 257 11.39 -23.19 -6.63
C VAL A 257 11.48 -23.13 -8.16
N GLU A 258 12.12 -24.11 -8.79
CA GLU A 258 12.29 -24.16 -10.24
C GLU A 258 10.95 -24.22 -10.99
N SER A 259 10.00 -25.04 -10.52
CA SER A 259 8.68 -25.12 -11.16
C SER A 259 7.91 -23.81 -11.07
N HIS A 260 7.97 -23.10 -9.94
CA HIS A 260 7.28 -21.82 -9.78
C HIS A 260 7.92 -20.69 -10.59
N VAL A 261 9.25 -20.63 -10.63
CA VAL A 261 9.97 -19.67 -11.49
C VAL A 261 9.70 -19.96 -12.96
N GLN A 262 9.72 -21.23 -13.38
CA GLN A 262 9.38 -21.59 -14.76
C GLN A 262 7.93 -21.23 -15.08
N ASN A 263 6.98 -21.54 -14.20
CA ASN A 263 5.57 -21.18 -14.37
C ASN A 263 5.37 -19.67 -14.47
N PHE A 264 6.16 -18.88 -13.75
CA PHE A 264 6.15 -17.42 -13.87
C PHE A 264 6.53 -16.98 -15.28
N PHE A 265 7.65 -17.45 -15.83
CA PHE A 265 8.06 -17.10 -17.19
C PHE A 265 7.08 -17.62 -18.25
N ASN A 266 6.61 -18.88 -18.11
CA ASN A 266 5.62 -19.46 -19.02
C ASN A 266 4.32 -18.67 -19.04
N TYR A 267 3.85 -18.20 -17.87
CA TYR A 267 2.63 -17.39 -17.77
C TYR A 267 2.71 -16.11 -18.61
N PHE A 268 3.88 -15.49 -18.66
CA PHE A 268 4.13 -14.28 -19.45
C PHE A 268 4.67 -14.57 -20.86
N ARG A 269 4.82 -15.84 -21.26
CA ARG A 269 5.42 -16.28 -22.53
C ARG A 269 6.86 -15.76 -22.72
N LEU A 270 7.65 -15.80 -21.64
CA LEU A 270 9.01 -15.27 -21.56
C LEU A 270 10.04 -16.37 -21.25
N ASP A 271 9.88 -17.56 -21.81
CA ASP A 271 10.68 -18.74 -21.43
C ASP A 271 12.19 -18.51 -21.57
N ASN A 272 12.59 -17.75 -22.60
CA ASN A 272 13.99 -17.43 -22.89
C ASN A 272 14.59 -16.39 -21.91
N MET A 273 13.75 -15.59 -21.25
CA MET A 273 14.21 -14.58 -20.28
C MET A 273 14.76 -15.19 -19.01
N ARG A 274 14.52 -16.48 -18.73
CA ARG A 274 15.15 -17.15 -17.59
C ARG A 274 16.67 -17.22 -17.73
N TYR A 275 17.16 -17.41 -18.97
CA TYR A 275 18.58 -17.67 -19.26
C TYR A 275 19.26 -16.55 -20.06
N ARG A 276 18.50 -15.60 -20.59
CA ARG A 276 19.03 -14.48 -21.37
C ARG A 276 18.66 -13.14 -20.76
N THR A 277 19.59 -12.20 -20.91
CA THR A 277 19.46 -10.81 -20.44
C THR A 277 19.17 -9.95 -21.67
N ASP A 278 17.90 -9.74 -22.00
CA ASP A 278 17.49 -8.83 -23.07
C ASP A 278 16.68 -7.67 -22.46
N GLN A 279 17.29 -6.49 -22.47
CA GLN A 279 16.71 -5.29 -21.88
C GLN A 279 15.48 -4.79 -22.66
N ILE A 280 15.44 -5.00 -23.98
CA ILE A 280 14.32 -4.55 -24.83
C ILE A 280 13.09 -5.43 -24.56
N ILE A 281 13.27 -6.74 -24.54
CA ILE A 281 12.20 -7.70 -24.20
C ILE A 281 11.71 -7.43 -22.78
N TYR A 282 12.63 -7.23 -21.83
CA TYR A 282 12.28 -6.91 -20.44
C TYR A 282 11.48 -5.62 -20.31
N HIS A 283 11.88 -4.54 -21.00
CA HIS A 283 11.13 -3.28 -20.99
C HIS A 283 9.73 -3.45 -21.58
N SER A 284 9.58 -4.20 -22.67
CA SER A 284 8.27 -4.50 -23.26
C SER A 284 7.37 -5.21 -22.27
N PHE A 285 7.89 -6.26 -21.61
CA PHE A 285 7.19 -6.99 -20.57
C PHE A 285 6.80 -6.09 -19.38
N ARG A 286 7.74 -5.30 -18.86
CA ARG A 286 7.50 -4.42 -17.72
C ARG A 286 6.43 -3.37 -18.02
N ARG A 287 6.40 -2.85 -19.26
CA ARG A 287 5.36 -1.93 -19.71
C ARG A 287 3.99 -2.60 -19.73
N GLN A 288 3.88 -3.77 -20.37
CA GLN A 288 2.63 -4.55 -20.39
C GLN A 288 2.14 -4.85 -18.97
N TRP A 289 3.04 -5.14 -18.05
CA TRP A 289 2.70 -5.38 -16.66
C TRP A 289 2.12 -4.13 -15.97
N PHE A 290 2.70 -2.95 -16.17
CA PHE A 290 2.12 -1.71 -15.64
C PHE A 290 0.75 -1.40 -16.26
N ASP A 291 0.57 -1.65 -17.56
CA ASP A 291 -0.72 -1.47 -18.23
C ASP A 291 -1.79 -2.42 -17.64
N LEU A 292 -1.42 -3.68 -17.37
CA LEU A 292 -2.32 -4.66 -16.73
C LEU A 292 -2.72 -4.24 -15.30
N LEU A 293 -1.78 -3.69 -14.53
CA LEU A 293 -2.04 -3.22 -13.18
C LEU A 293 -2.96 -1.99 -13.17
N ASP A 294 -2.77 -1.05 -14.10
CA ASP A 294 -3.66 0.10 -14.27
C ASP A 294 -5.10 -0.34 -14.56
N ILE A 295 -5.27 -1.36 -15.42
CA ILE A 295 -6.58 -1.98 -15.69
C ILE A 295 -7.15 -2.59 -14.40
N GLN A 296 -6.35 -3.35 -13.65
CA GLN A 296 -6.81 -3.97 -12.40
C GLN A 296 -7.24 -2.94 -11.34
N HIS A 297 -6.48 -1.87 -11.15
CA HIS A 297 -6.85 -0.80 -10.22
C HIS A 297 -8.11 -0.08 -10.66
N THR A 298 -8.26 0.20 -11.96
CA THR A 298 -9.47 0.81 -12.52
C THR A 298 -10.70 -0.07 -12.30
N LEU A 299 -10.58 -1.39 -12.56
CA LEU A 299 -11.64 -2.36 -12.31
C LEU A 299 -11.99 -2.45 -10.82
N SER A 300 -10.98 -2.44 -9.94
CA SER A 300 -11.21 -2.47 -8.50
C SER A 300 -11.94 -1.21 -8.02
N ASP A 301 -11.60 -0.04 -8.56
CA ASP A 301 -12.27 1.23 -8.24
C ASP A 301 -13.71 1.24 -8.77
N GLN A 302 -13.94 0.73 -9.98
CA GLN A 302 -15.28 0.57 -10.55
C GLN A 302 -16.13 -0.38 -9.72
N LEU A 303 -15.59 -1.53 -9.32
CA LEU A 303 -16.28 -2.47 -8.44
C LEU A 303 -16.65 -1.81 -7.11
N GLN A 304 -15.70 -1.10 -6.49
CA GLN A 304 -15.96 -0.41 -5.23
C GLN A 304 -17.04 0.68 -5.36
N GLN A 305 -16.99 1.50 -6.42
CA GLN A 305 -18.04 2.48 -6.71
C GLN A 305 -19.40 1.81 -6.95
N PHE A 306 -19.42 0.68 -7.66
CA PHE A 306 -20.63 -0.07 -7.94
C PHE A 306 -21.24 -0.66 -6.66
N ASP A 307 -20.40 -1.12 -5.73
CA ASP A 307 -20.81 -1.61 -4.40
C ASP A 307 -21.37 -0.48 -3.50
N ASP A 308 -20.82 0.73 -3.56
CA ASP A 308 -21.27 1.88 -2.76
C ASP A 308 -22.69 2.36 -3.12
N HIS A 309 -23.21 1.98 -4.29
CA HIS A 309 -24.57 2.33 -4.75
C HIS A 309 -25.65 1.35 -4.26
N GLY A 310 -25.30 0.36 -3.44
CA GLY A 310 -26.27 -0.59 -2.87
C GLY A 310 -26.88 -1.58 -3.87
N ASN A 311 -26.39 -1.59 -5.11
CA ASN A 311 -26.91 -2.40 -6.21
C ASN A 311 -26.21 -3.76 -6.34
N VAL A 312 -25.46 -4.19 -5.32
CA VAL A 312 -24.66 -5.42 -5.38
C VAL A 312 -24.95 -6.33 -4.20
N ILE A 313 -25.37 -7.55 -4.51
CA ILE A 313 -25.43 -8.63 -3.52
C ILE A 313 -24.09 -9.37 -3.58
N ARG A 314 -23.22 -9.11 -2.60
CA ARG A 314 -21.93 -9.81 -2.49
C ARG A 314 -22.10 -11.17 -1.82
N PHE A 315 -21.84 -12.22 -2.58
CA PHE A 315 -21.69 -13.57 -2.05
C PHE A 315 -20.23 -13.89 -1.85
N HIS A 316 -19.89 -14.23 -0.60
CA HIS A 316 -18.58 -14.72 -0.26
C HIS A 316 -18.62 -16.25 -0.20
N TYR A 317 -17.78 -16.92 -0.99
CA TYR A 317 -17.61 -18.37 -0.87
C TYR A 317 -16.18 -18.71 -0.47
N LEU A 318 -16.07 -19.78 0.31
CA LEU A 318 -14.80 -20.38 0.71
C LEU A 318 -14.30 -21.21 -0.46
N TYR A 319 -13.07 -20.93 -0.90
CA TYR A 319 -12.49 -21.60 -2.04
C TYR A 319 -11.10 -22.12 -1.68
N ASP A 320 -10.99 -23.44 -1.58
CA ASP A 320 -9.75 -24.13 -1.25
C ASP A 320 -9.09 -24.80 -2.48
N TYR A 321 -9.88 -25.26 -3.47
CA TYR A 321 -9.38 -25.88 -4.71
C TYR A 321 -10.46 -26.01 -5.82
N GLY A 322 -10.07 -26.05 -7.10
CA GLY A 322 -10.95 -26.31 -8.26
C GLY A 322 -10.80 -25.28 -9.41
N PRO A 323 -11.56 -25.34 -10.52
CA PRO A 323 -11.57 -24.27 -11.53
C PRO A 323 -12.56 -23.15 -11.17
N ARG A 324 -12.05 -22.02 -10.64
CA ARG A 324 -12.86 -20.86 -10.21
C ARG A 324 -13.85 -20.37 -11.27
N CYS A 325 -13.41 -20.34 -12.53
CA CYS A 325 -14.24 -19.92 -13.66
C CYS A 325 -15.47 -20.82 -13.83
N GLN A 326 -15.31 -22.14 -13.68
CA GLN A 326 -16.40 -23.10 -13.82
C GLN A 326 -17.41 -22.98 -12.67
N PHE A 327 -16.93 -22.81 -11.43
CA PHE A 327 -17.80 -22.57 -10.28
C PHE A 327 -18.60 -21.28 -10.46
N ASN A 328 -17.94 -20.17 -10.82
CA ASN A 328 -18.61 -18.90 -11.05
C ASN A 328 -19.67 -19.04 -12.14
N GLN A 329 -19.34 -19.72 -13.25
CA GLN A 329 -20.28 -19.98 -14.33
C GLN A 329 -21.50 -20.77 -13.86
N GLN A 330 -21.29 -21.90 -13.17
CA GLN A 330 -22.39 -22.73 -12.67
C GLN A 330 -23.25 -22.01 -11.63
N PHE A 331 -22.63 -21.19 -10.77
CA PHE A 331 -23.38 -20.36 -9.84
C PHE A 331 -24.25 -19.34 -10.60
N HIS A 332 -23.70 -18.63 -11.59
CA HIS A 332 -24.48 -17.67 -12.36
C HIS A 332 -25.61 -18.35 -13.13
N GLU A 333 -25.39 -19.54 -13.68
CA GLU A 333 -26.44 -20.35 -14.31
C GLU A 333 -27.56 -20.71 -13.32
N LEU A 334 -27.23 -21.19 -12.11
CA LEU A 334 -28.20 -21.49 -11.07
C LEU A 334 -28.92 -20.24 -10.57
N TRP A 335 -28.19 -19.14 -10.38
CA TRP A 335 -28.76 -17.88 -9.94
C TRP A 335 -29.77 -17.32 -10.95
N SER A 336 -29.37 -17.25 -12.21
CA SER A 336 -30.23 -16.81 -13.31
C SER A 336 -31.42 -17.74 -13.50
N LYS A 337 -31.31 -19.03 -13.19
CA LYS A 337 -32.42 -19.98 -13.35
C LYS A 337 -33.45 -19.91 -12.23
N TYR A 338 -33.01 -19.69 -10.99
CA TYR A 338 -33.87 -19.89 -9.81
C TYR A 338 -34.15 -18.63 -8.99
N PHE A 339 -33.27 -17.62 -9.05
CA PHE A 339 -33.30 -16.50 -8.09
C PHE A 339 -33.51 -15.13 -8.73
N CYS A 340 -33.27 -14.97 -10.03
CA CYS A 340 -33.47 -13.70 -10.73
C CYS A 340 -34.94 -13.23 -10.76
N HIS A 341 -35.89 -14.15 -10.58
CA HIS A 341 -37.33 -13.88 -10.56
C HIS A 341 -37.91 -13.76 -9.14
N HIS A 342 -37.08 -13.87 -8.10
CA HIS A 342 -37.56 -13.86 -6.73
C HIS A 342 -37.94 -12.43 -6.31
N PRO A 343 -39.14 -12.19 -5.74
CA PRO A 343 -39.69 -10.85 -5.48
C PRO A 343 -38.85 -9.99 -4.52
N VAL A 344 -38.00 -10.62 -3.70
CA VAL A 344 -37.06 -9.92 -2.79
C VAL A 344 -35.79 -9.43 -3.50
N PHE A 345 -35.41 -10.06 -4.61
CA PHE A 345 -34.18 -9.75 -5.37
C PHE A 345 -34.46 -9.07 -6.72
N SER A 346 -35.74 -8.93 -7.09
CA SER A 346 -36.19 -8.32 -8.34
C SER A 346 -36.43 -6.81 -8.25
N THR A 347 -36.34 -6.21 -7.06
CA THR A 347 -36.42 -4.76 -6.88
C THR A 347 -35.05 -4.13 -7.16
N GLU A 348 -34.97 -3.43 -8.30
CA GLU A 348 -33.86 -2.62 -8.81
C GLU A 348 -32.50 -3.33 -8.98
N ARG A 349 -32.16 -3.62 -10.26
CA ARG A 349 -30.85 -4.00 -10.83
C ARG A 349 -29.76 -4.43 -9.83
N SER A 350 -30.05 -5.43 -9.01
CA SER A 350 -29.09 -5.99 -8.08
C SER A 350 -28.23 -7.00 -8.83
N GLU A 351 -27.00 -6.62 -9.18
CA GLU A 351 -26.05 -7.57 -9.77
C GLU A 351 -25.38 -8.38 -8.66
N ILE A 352 -25.09 -9.66 -8.96
CA ILE A 352 -24.32 -10.48 -8.02
C ILE A 352 -22.85 -10.39 -8.32
N LEU A 353 -22.11 -10.06 -7.28
CA LEU A 353 -20.68 -10.21 -7.25
C LEU A 353 -20.28 -11.41 -6.38
N LEU A 354 -19.80 -12.45 -7.04
CA LEU A 354 -19.15 -13.59 -6.38
C LEU A 354 -17.72 -13.22 -6.03
N THR A 355 -17.42 -13.18 -4.73
CA THR A 355 -16.07 -12.97 -4.22
C THR A 355 -15.62 -14.17 -3.41
N THR A 356 -14.36 -14.55 -3.56
CA THR A 356 -13.78 -15.63 -2.76
C THR A 356 -13.27 -15.06 -1.45
N LYS A 357 -13.75 -15.57 -0.31
CA LYS A 357 -13.06 -15.39 0.97
C LYS A 357 -12.11 -16.57 1.14
N GLN A 358 -10.82 -16.28 1.33
CA GLN A 358 -9.91 -17.33 1.73
C GLN A 358 -10.24 -17.74 3.17
N LEU A 359 -10.31 -19.04 3.44
CA LEU A 359 -10.17 -19.52 4.81
C LEU A 359 -8.79 -19.06 5.28
N HIS A 360 -8.78 -18.08 6.20
CA HIS A 360 -7.77 -18.12 7.23
C HIS A 360 -7.98 -19.50 7.88
N SER A 361 -7.05 -20.42 7.62
CA SER A 361 -7.05 -21.75 8.26
C SER A 361 -7.47 -21.60 9.71
N LEU A 362 -8.21 -22.56 10.28
CA LEU A 362 -8.57 -22.59 11.72
C LEU A 362 -7.39 -22.19 12.64
N ASN A 363 -6.13 -22.39 12.20
CA ASN A 363 -4.91 -21.89 12.81
C ASN A 363 -4.83 -20.36 13.04
N ALA A 364 -5.60 -19.49 12.39
CA ALA A 364 -5.65 -18.06 12.72
C ALA A 364 -6.55 -17.77 13.93
N LEU A 365 -7.52 -18.64 14.19
CA LEU A 365 -8.34 -18.65 15.41
C LEU A 365 -7.67 -19.46 16.55
N LEU A 366 -6.78 -20.40 16.19
CA LEU A 366 -6.02 -21.24 17.13
C LEU A 366 -4.58 -20.74 17.39
N ALA A 367 -4.09 -19.77 16.61
CA ALA A 367 -2.87 -19.04 16.94
C ALA A 367 -3.17 -18.21 18.18
N ARG A 368 -2.80 -18.76 19.34
CA ARG A 368 -2.79 -18.01 20.61
C ARG A 368 -2.12 -16.66 20.38
N HIS A 369 -2.72 -15.62 20.95
CA HIS A 369 -2.08 -14.31 21.12
C HIS A 369 -0.59 -14.51 21.44
N LYS A 370 0.28 -13.87 20.65
CA LYS A 370 1.69 -13.71 21.03
C LYS A 370 1.71 -13.16 22.45
N SER A 371 2.30 -13.90 23.38
CA SER A 371 2.69 -13.37 24.67
C SER A 371 3.63 -12.19 24.41
N SER A 372 3.29 -11.06 24.99
CA SER A 372 4.07 -9.83 25.01
C SER A 372 5.32 -10.01 25.87
N VAL A 373 6.28 -10.78 25.37
CA VAL A 373 7.65 -10.86 25.92
C VAL A 373 8.57 -11.08 24.72
N GLU A 374 8.94 -9.98 24.08
CA GLU A 374 10.17 -9.82 23.29
C GLU A 374 10.25 -8.34 22.88
N ILE A 375 10.34 -7.49 23.90
CA ILE A 375 10.99 -6.19 23.81
C ILE A 375 11.92 -6.17 25.03
N GLN A 376 13.19 -6.49 24.78
CA GLN A 376 14.31 -6.01 25.59
C GLN A 376 15.27 -5.30 24.64
#